data_AF-A0A922YTK9-F1
#
_entry.id   AF-A0A922YTK9-F1
#
_cell.length_a   1.000
_cell.length_b   1.000
_cell.length_c   1.000
_cell.angle_alpha   90.00
_cell.angle_beta   90.00
_cell.angle_gamma   90.00
#
_symmetry.space_group_name_H-M   'P 1'
#
loop_
_entity.id
_entity.type
_entity.pdbx_description
1 polymer ?
#
loop_
_entity_poly.entity_id
_entity_poly.type
_entity_poly.pdbx_seq_one_letter_code
_entity_poly.pdbx_strand_id
1 'polypeptide(L)'
;SKADAGQPIEFAVQMRRFDEASRLDHLCERGELTPEHMTGLARRMAMFQSRAAVAGKGQPWGHPTAAMRWPRDNFDTLRKALTDPADAALVRDLSEWTEQRYNAIEPLLSRRRQKGRVREGHGDLHLANLVLINSDGNEEVLPFDAIEFNDDLRWIDVANDVAFAWMDLLSHSRPGLANVLLSAWLDASGDVSAHTVWSFYASYRAGVRAKVAAIRLGQMGGAGSSPEADASLAEARRYLALARDIAHPPAPQLLITHGLSGSGKTWASSRWLAAEASGRAIRLRSDVERKRLHGMSALATSGSGLNSGLYTPKSHGDTYASLLTRARMLLADGWTVLVDAAFLRAAERAEFAALAQGAGVAFHILACEAPVEVLRLRITERMARGADASEATLEVLEKQLDWLEPLTAAEREATVTTDAFGPAPSTVAAR
;
A
#
# COMPACT_ATOMS: atom_id res chain seq x y z
N SER A 1 25.72 2.33 53.88
CA SER A 1 25.23 0.97 53.58
C SER A 1 25.73 0.61 52.19
N LYS A 2 26.70 -0.31 52.09
CA LYS A 2 27.20 -0.81 50.79
C LYS A 2 26.11 -1.73 50.26
N ALA A 3 25.46 -1.35 49.18
CA ALA A 3 24.54 -2.21 48.46
C ALA A 3 25.32 -3.46 48.02
N ASP A 4 24.81 -4.62 48.41
CA ASP A 4 25.33 -5.93 48.04
C ASP A 4 25.27 -6.06 46.52
N ALA A 5 26.42 -5.99 45.85
CA ALA A 5 26.52 -6.16 44.41
C ALA A 5 26.48 -7.66 44.08
N GLY A 6 25.31 -8.27 44.32
CA GLY A 6 25.05 -9.65 43.97
C GLY A 6 25.19 -9.86 42.45
N GLN A 7 25.85 -10.94 42.06
CA GLN A 7 25.96 -11.33 40.64
C GLN A 7 24.55 -11.68 40.12
N PRO A 8 24.06 -11.04 39.04
CA PRO A 8 22.74 -11.32 38.50
C PRO A 8 22.63 -12.80 38.08
N ILE A 9 21.59 -13.49 38.56
CA ILE A 9 21.30 -14.89 38.26
C ILE A 9 20.74 -15.04 36.84
N GLU A 10 19.88 -14.09 36.44
CA GLU A 10 19.26 -14.01 35.12
C GLU A 10 18.95 -12.55 34.81
N PHE A 11 18.97 -12.18 33.53
CA PHE A 11 18.64 -10.83 33.09
C PHE A 11 17.19 -10.79 32.60
N ALA A 12 16.41 -9.85 33.10
CA ALA A 12 15.08 -9.54 32.57
C ALA A 12 15.14 -8.25 31.74
N VAL A 13 14.29 -8.17 30.71
CA VAL A 13 14.12 -6.94 29.93
C VAL A 13 13.12 -6.05 30.64
N GLN A 14 13.55 -4.86 31.06
CA GLN A 14 12.63 -3.81 31.53
C GLN A 14 12.13 -3.01 30.32
N MET A 15 10.88 -3.23 29.92
CA MET A 15 10.28 -2.51 28.81
C MET A 15 9.69 -1.18 29.26
N ARG A 16 9.87 -0.13 28.44
CA ARG A 16 9.13 1.13 28.60
C ARG A 16 7.73 0.94 28.02
N ARG A 17 6.71 1.00 28.87
CA ARG A 17 5.31 0.99 28.43
C ARG A 17 5.01 2.25 27.61
N PHE A 18 4.43 2.08 26.44
CA PHE A 18 3.88 3.17 25.64
C PHE A 18 2.43 3.47 26.06
N ASP A 19 1.92 4.64 25.68
CA ASP A 19 0.51 4.99 25.91
C ASP A 19 -0.40 4.20 24.95
N GLU A 20 -1.37 3.47 25.51
CA GLU A 20 -2.35 2.71 24.71
C GLU A 20 -3.19 3.62 23.81
N ALA A 21 -3.37 4.90 24.15
CA ALA A 21 -4.04 5.87 23.28
C ALA A 21 -3.28 6.13 21.97
N SER A 22 -1.99 5.80 21.93
CA SER A 22 -1.13 5.92 20.74
C SER A 22 -1.15 4.68 19.83
N ARG A 23 -1.91 3.64 20.16
CA ARG A 23 -2.15 2.54 19.22
C ARG A 23 -2.87 3.03 17.98
N LEU A 24 -2.52 2.47 16.83
CA LEU A 24 -3.00 2.98 15.55
C LEU A 24 -4.50 2.76 15.34
N ASP A 25 -5.11 1.72 15.92
CA ASP A 25 -6.55 1.54 15.87
C ASP A 25 -7.29 2.65 16.65
N HIS A 26 -6.78 3.04 17.82
CA HIS A 26 -7.34 4.16 18.59
C HIS A 26 -7.13 5.51 17.89
N LEU A 27 -5.95 5.73 17.28
CA LEU A 27 -5.70 6.92 16.45
C LEU A 27 -6.62 6.96 15.22
N CYS A 28 -6.90 5.79 14.64
CA CYS A 28 -7.78 5.65 13.49
C CYS A 28 -9.23 6.04 13.84
N GLU A 29 -9.72 5.61 15.00
CA GLU A 29 -11.04 5.98 15.53
C GLU A 29 -11.17 7.49 15.75
N ARG A 30 -10.10 8.13 16.26
CA ARG A 30 -10.06 9.60 16.45
C ARG A 30 -9.80 10.40 15.18
N GLY A 31 -9.45 9.75 14.07
CA GLY A 31 -9.13 10.42 12.81
C GLY A 31 -7.76 11.12 12.79
N GLU A 32 -6.84 10.68 13.66
CA GLU A 32 -5.50 11.25 13.84
C GLU A 32 -4.43 10.58 12.94
N LEU A 33 -4.77 9.47 12.27
CA LEU A 33 -3.86 8.83 11.32
C LEU A 33 -3.72 9.62 10.02
N THR A 34 -2.47 9.81 9.61
CA THR A 34 -2.11 10.58 8.42
C THR A 34 -1.47 9.73 7.32
N PRO A 35 -1.48 10.19 6.05
CA PRO A 35 -0.70 9.57 4.97
C PRO A 35 0.80 9.45 5.27
N GLU A 36 1.35 10.39 6.04
CA GLU A 36 2.75 10.41 6.47
C GLU A 36 3.06 9.24 7.41
N HIS A 37 2.17 8.95 8.37
CA HIS A 37 2.29 7.77 9.24
C HIS A 37 2.32 6.47 8.42
N MET A 38 1.45 6.36 7.41
CA MET A 38 1.38 5.17 6.54
C MET A 38 2.63 5.03 5.66
N THR A 39 3.15 6.15 5.16
CA THR A 39 4.40 6.17 4.39
C THR A 39 5.59 5.76 5.27
N GLY A 40 5.62 6.23 6.52
CA GLY A 40 6.62 5.82 7.53
C GLY A 40 6.58 4.33 7.82
N LEU A 41 5.39 3.79 8.12
CA LEU A 41 5.17 2.35 8.33
C LEU A 41 5.63 1.53 7.12
N ALA A 42 5.22 1.92 5.91
CA ALA A 42 5.60 1.22 4.68
C ALA A 42 7.12 1.12 4.50
N ARG A 43 7.85 2.23 4.70
CA ARG A 43 9.32 2.26 4.61
C ARG A 43 9.99 1.43 5.69
N ARG A 44 9.49 1.52 6.92
CA ARG A 44 9.98 0.73 8.06
C ARG A 44 9.80 -0.76 7.82
N MET A 45 8.62 -1.19 7.36
CA MET A 45 8.36 -2.59 7.04
C MET A 45 9.23 -3.07 5.89
N ALA A 46 9.38 -2.29 4.81
CA ALA A 46 10.28 -2.66 3.72
C ALA A 46 11.73 -2.83 4.19
N MET A 47 12.22 -1.93 5.05
CA MET A 47 13.56 -2.02 5.65
C MET A 47 13.70 -3.25 6.54
N PHE A 48 12.78 -3.45 7.48
CA PHE A 48 12.74 -4.62 8.37
C PHE A 48 12.75 -5.92 7.55
N GLN A 49 11.82 -6.03 6.60
CA GLN A 49 11.69 -7.20 5.75
C GLN A 49 12.96 -7.44 4.94
N SER A 50 13.62 -6.40 4.42
CA SER A 50 14.88 -6.56 3.66
C SER A 50 16.03 -7.17 4.49
N ARG A 51 16.00 -6.98 5.82
CA ARG A 51 17.01 -7.47 6.78
C ARG A 51 16.59 -8.75 7.49
N ALA A 52 15.30 -9.07 7.54
CA ALA A 52 14.77 -10.27 8.15
C ALA A 52 15.32 -11.54 7.49
N ALA A 53 15.45 -12.60 8.28
CA ALA A 53 15.92 -13.90 7.83
C ALA A 53 15.02 -14.45 6.72
N VAL A 54 15.62 -15.09 5.72
CA VAL A 54 14.92 -15.67 4.57
C VAL A 54 14.69 -17.15 4.82
N ALA A 55 13.48 -17.64 4.55
CA ALA A 55 13.17 -19.06 4.70
C ALA A 55 14.08 -19.91 3.79
N GLY A 56 14.84 -20.82 4.39
CA GLY A 56 15.80 -21.68 3.72
C GLY A 56 15.13 -22.74 2.84
N LYS A 57 15.88 -23.27 1.86
CA LYS A 57 15.39 -24.26 0.88
C LYS A 57 14.82 -25.55 1.49
N GLY A 58 15.28 -25.94 2.68
CA GLY A 58 14.81 -27.13 3.40
C GLY A 58 13.76 -26.87 4.50
N GLN A 59 13.42 -25.60 4.75
CA GLN A 59 12.43 -25.25 5.78
C GLN A 59 11.01 -25.34 5.21
N PRO A 60 10.02 -25.82 6.00
CA PRO A 60 8.65 -26.02 5.51
C PRO A 60 7.90 -24.70 5.25
N TRP A 61 8.41 -23.59 5.77
CA TRP A 61 7.69 -22.31 5.80
C TRP A 61 7.53 -21.66 4.43
N GLY A 62 6.35 -21.02 4.26
CA GLY A 62 5.93 -20.38 3.03
C GLY A 62 5.85 -21.33 1.82
N HIS A 63 5.92 -22.65 2.02
CA HIS A 63 5.63 -23.59 0.95
C HIS A 63 4.18 -23.39 0.50
N PRO A 64 3.88 -23.27 -0.81
CA PRO A 64 2.53 -22.96 -1.26
C PRO A 64 1.48 -23.95 -0.73
N THR A 65 1.80 -25.24 -0.70
CA THR A 65 0.91 -26.26 -0.13
C THR A 65 0.58 -26.05 1.36
N ALA A 66 1.47 -25.41 2.13
CA ALA A 66 1.21 -25.01 3.51
C ALA A 66 0.43 -23.69 3.61
N ALA A 67 0.50 -22.82 2.60
CA ALA A 67 -0.18 -21.53 2.58
C ALA A 67 -1.71 -21.66 2.65
N MET A 68 -2.28 -22.78 2.20
CA MET A 68 -3.72 -23.08 2.29
C MET A 68 -4.16 -23.72 3.61
N ARG A 69 -3.23 -24.16 4.47
CA ARG A 69 -3.56 -24.76 5.76
C ARG A 69 -4.38 -23.80 6.63
N TRP A 70 -3.90 -22.56 6.79
CA TRP A 70 -4.55 -21.56 7.63
C TRP A 70 -5.87 -21.02 7.05
N PRO A 71 -5.96 -20.69 5.74
CA PRO A 71 -7.25 -20.37 5.13
C PRO A 71 -8.31 -21.48 5.32
N ARG A 72 -7.96 -22.75 5.10
CA ARG A 72 -8.90 -23.88 5.28
C ARG A 72 -9.35 -24.03 6.73
N ASP A 73 -8.43 -23.92 7.68
CA ASP A 73 -8.73 -23.96 9.12
C ASP A 73 -9.63 -22.80 9.57
N ASN A 74 -9.46 -21.61 8.97
CA ASN A 74 -10.38 -20.49 9.18
C ASN A 74 -11.80 -20.88 8.75
N PHE A 75 -11.97 -21.39 7.53
CA PHE A 75 -13.29 -21.78 7.04
C PHE A 75 -13.89 -22.97 7.81
N ASP A 76 -13.07 -23.93 8.26
CA ASP A 76 -13.54 -25.03 9.11
C ASP A 76 -14.12 -24.53 10.43
N THR A 77 -13.51 -23.51 11.03
CA THR A 77 -14.01 -22.88 12.26
C THR A 77 -15.28 -22.07 11.98
N LEU A 78 -15.26 -21.25 10.92
CA LEU A 78 -16.39 -20.40 10.54
C LEU A 78 -17.65 -21.22 10.20
N ARG A 79 -17.50 -22.35 9.48
CA ARG A 79 -18.61 -23.25 9.15
C ARG A 79 -19.29 -23.86 10.39
N LYS A 80 -18.56 -24.05 11.49
CA LYS A 80 -19.10 -24.57 12.75
C LYS A 80 -19.83 -23.49 13.55
N ALA A 81 -19.30 -22.27 13.53
CA ALA A 81 -19.79 -21.16 14.35
C ALA A 81 -20.95 -20.39 13.69
N LEU A 82 -20.96 -20.30 12.36
CA LEU A 82 -21.92 -19.49 11.60
C LEU A 82 -22.87 -20.40 10.81
N THR A 83 -24.00 -20.75 11.43
CA THR A 83 -24.99 -21.69 10.89
C THR A 83 -26.20 -21.01 10.23
N ASP A 84 -26.32 -19.69 10.37
CA ASP A 84 -27.32 -18.92 9.63
C ASP A 84 -27.15 -19.14 8.11
N PRO A 85 -28.24 -19.37 7.34
CA PRO A 85 -28.13 -19.68 5.92
C PRO A 85 -27.36 -18.64 5.08
N ALA A 86 -27.48 -17.34 5.41
CA ALA A 86 -26.78 -16.29 4.67
C ALA A 86 -25.28 -16.29 4.99
N ASP A 87 -24.92 -16.47 6.26
CA ASP A 87 -23.52 -16.56 6.67
C ASP A 87 -22.85 -17.83 6.10
N ALA A 88 -23.54 -18.96 6.14
CA ALA A 88 -23.05 -20.22 5.59
C ALA A 88 -22.83 -20.14 4.07
N ALA A 89 -23.70 -19.44 3.34
CA ALA A 89 -23.52 -19.18 1.92
C ALA A 89 -22.26 -18.32 1.66
N LEU A 90 -22.09 -17.23 2.40
CA LEU A 90 -20.93 -16.35 2.27
C LEU A 90 -19.61 -17.07 2.57
N VAL A 91 -19.58 -17.90 3.63
CA VAL A 91 -18.40 -18.72 3.98
C VAL A 91 -18.07 -19.72 2.89
N ARG A 92 -19.07 -20.37 2.28
CA ARG A 92 -18.86 -21.29 1.15
C ARG A 92 -18.29 -20.56 -0.06
N ASP A 93 -18.91 -19.46 -0.47
CA ASP A 93 -18.49 -18.70 -1.66
C ASP A 93 -17.06 -18.16 -1.50
N LEU A 94 -16.70 -17.66 -0.31
CA LEU A 94 -15.33 -17.23 0.01
C LEU A 94 -14.33 -18.40 0.03
N SER A 95 -14.74 -19.56 0.54
CA SER A 95 -13.90 -20.76 0.52
C SER A 95 -13.60 -21.20 -0.91
N GLU A 96 -14.60 -21.21 -1.78
CA GLU A 96 -14.46 -21.55 -3.21
C GLU A 96 -13.56 -20.53 -3.94
N TRP A 97 -13.80 -19.23 -3.73
CA TRP A 97 -12.96 -18.17 -4.27
C TRP A 97 -11.50 -18.32 -3.82
N THR A 98 -11.27 -18.62 -2.54
CA THR A 98 -9.92 -18.76 -1.98
C THR A 98 -9.16 -19.92 -2.63
N GLU A 99 -9.80 -21.06 -2.82
CA GLU A 99 -9.22 -22.22 -3.52
C GLU A 99 -8.90 -21.89 -4.99
N GLN A 100 -9.84 -21.27 -5.70
CA GLN A 100 -9.64 -20.86 -7.10
C GLN A 100 -8.51 -19.84 -7.23
N ARG A 101 -8.48 -18.82 -6.35
CA ARG A 101 -7.44 -17.80 -6.36
C ARG A 101 -6.08 -18.41 -6.04
N TYR A 102 -6.00 -19.29 -5.05
CA TYR A 102 -4.77 -20.02 -4.72
C TYR A 102 -4.25 -20.80 -5.92
N ASN A 103 -5.08 -21.59 -6.59
CA ASN A 103 -4.67 -22.35 -7.77
C ASN A 103 -4.11 -21.45 -8.88
N ALA A 104 -4.69 -20.26 -9.07
CA ALA A 104 -4.20 -19.30 -10.06
C ALA A 104 -2.84 -18.67 -9.69
N ILE A 105 -2.55 -18.48 -8.40
CA ILE A 105 -1.33 -17.79 -7.93
C ILE A 105 -0.25 -18.73 -7.38
N GLU A 106 -0.51 -20.03 -7.22
CA GLU A 106 0.45 -21.01 -6.68
C GLU A 106 1.82 -20.92 -7.37
N PRO A 107 1.91 -20.87 -8.72
CA PRO A 107 3.21 -20.78 -9.38
C PRO A 107 3.97 -19.50 -9.02
N LEU A 108 3.24 -18.40 -8.75
CA LEU A 108 3.83 -17.15 -8.30
C LEU A 108 4.28 -17.23 -6.84
N LEU A 109 3.49 -17.84 -5.95
CA LEU A 109 3.90 -18.08 -4.55
C LEU A 109 5.19 -18.89 -4.47
N SER A 110 5.29 -19.95 -5.29
CA SER A 110 6.51 -20.74 -5.48
C SER A 110 7.71 -19.86 -5.89
N ARG A 111 7.55 -19.00 -6.90
CA ARG A 111 8.62 -18.07 -7.35
C ARG A 111 8.97 -17.03 -6.29
N ARG A 112 7.99 -16.50 -5.55
CA ARG A 112 8.19 -15.53 -4.48
C ARG A 112 9.04 -16.13 -3.36
N ARG A 113 8.75 -17.37 -2.94
CA ARG A 113 9.58 -18.12 -2.00
C ARG A 113 11.02 -18.30 -2.51
N GLN A 114 11.19 -18.73 -3.76
CA GLN A 114 12.52 -18.88 -4.38
C GLN A 114 13.31 -17.56 -4.45
N LYS A 115 12.62 -16.42 -4.60
CA LYS A 115 13.19 -15.07 -4.56
C LYS A 115 13.39 -14.52 -3.14
N GLY A 116 13.20 -15.33 -2.10
CA GLY A 116 13.41 -14.93 -0.71
C GLY A 116 12.38 -13.92 -0.19
N ARG A 117 11.14 -13.97 -0.72
CA ARG A 117 10.02 -13.15 -0.22
C ARG A 117 9.32 -13.75 1.00
N VAL A 118 9.58 -15.02 1.32
CA VAL A 118 9.15 -15.63 2.59
C VAL A 118 10.24 -15.36 3.63
N ARG A 119 9.87 -14.64 4.68
CA ARG A 119 10.80 -14.15 5.71
C ARG A 119 10.18 -14.27 7.09
N GLU A 120 11.01 -14.19 8.12
CA GLU A 120 10.56 -14.05 9.51
C GLU A 120 9.96 -12.64 9.71
N GLY A 121 8.65 -12.53 9.48
CA GLY A 121 7.88 -11.30 9.56
C GLY A 121 7.20 -11.09 10.91
N HIS A 122 6.26 -10.15 10.97
CA HIS A 122 5.48 -9.88 12.18
C HIS A 122 4.41 -10.96 12.43
N GLY A 123 3.75 -11.42 11.38
CA GLY A 123 2.73 -12.47 11.45
C GLY A 123 1.34 -11.96 11.84
N ASP A 124 1.25 -10.85 12.57
CA ASP A 124 0.02 -10.24 13.09
C ASP A 124 -0.01 -8.69 12.99
N LEU A 125 0.39 -8.15 11.85
CA LEU A 125 0.58 -6.70 11.64
C LEU A 125 -0.76 -5.95 11.42
N HIS A 126 -1.67 -5.94 12.39
CA HIS A 126 -2.91 -5.15 12.34
C HIS A 126 -2.81 -3.85 13.15
N LEU A 127 -3.76 -2.92 13.04
CA LEU A 127 -3.64 -1.58 13.64
C LEU A 127 -3.47 -1.59 15.16
N ALA A 128 -4.10 -2.54 15.85
CA ALA A 128 -3.93 -2.70 17.30
C ALA A 128 -2.53 -3.20 17.74
N ASN A 129 -1.69 -3.67 16.81
CA ASN A 129 -0.30 -4.11 17.03
C ASN A 129 0.71 -3.11 16.43
N LEU A 130 0.25 -1.88 16.21
CA LEU A 130 1.07 -0.76 15.76
C LEU A 130 0.88 0.41 16.73
N VAL A 131 1.96 1.09 17.09
CA VAL A 131 1.93 2.24 17.99
C VAL A 131 2.66 3.44 17.38
N LEU A 132 2.12 4.65 17.55
CA LEU A 132 2.80 5.89 17.23
C LEU A 132 3.66 6.33 18.42
N ILE A 133 4.97 6.41 18.21
CA ILE A 133 5.92 6.89 19.22
C ILE A 133 6.50 8.22 18.74
N ASN A 134 6.43 9.22 19.61
CA ASN A 134 7.12 10.48 19.41
C ASN A 134 8.46 10.45 20.16
N SER A 135 9.56 10.43 19.41
CA SER A 135 10.91 10.52 19.96
C SER A 135 11.56 11.82 19.46
N ASP A 136 11.87 12.73 20.38
CA ASP A 136 12.54 14.00 20.11
C ASP A 136 11.88 14.85 19.01
N GLY A 137 10.54 14.85 18.95
CA GLY A 137 9.75 15.59 17.97
C GLY A 137 9.56 14.88 16.63
N ASN A 138 10.05 13.63 16.51
CA ASN A 138 9.83 12.80 15.33
C ASN A 138 8.81 11.69 15.66
N GLU A 139 7.69 11.68 14.92
CA GLU A 139 6.66 10.67 15.03
C GLU A 139 7.01 9.45 14.19
N GLU A 140 6.94 8.27 14.81
CA GLU A 140 7.23 7.02 14.14
C GLU A 140 6.21 5.93 14.51
N VAL A 141 5.71 5.25 13.48
CA VAL A 141 4.87 4.06 13.66
C VAL A 141 5.76 2.84 13.88
N LEU A 142 5.62 2.19 15.03
CA LEU A 142 6.36 0.97 15.39
C LEU A 142 5.42 -0.24 15.52
N PRO A 143 5.74 -1.36 14.86
CA PRO A 143 5.12 -2.65 15.17
C PRO A 143 5.54 -3.18 16.53
N PHE A 144 4.63 -3.84 17.23
CA PHE A 144 4.86 -4.55 18.49
C PHE A 144 3.97 -5.78 18.58
N ASP A 145 4.27 -6.71 19.49
CA ASP A 145 3.51 -7.96 19.68
C ASP A 145 3.50 -8.85 18.41
N ALA A 146 4.69 -9.09 17.85
CA ALA A 146 4.86 -10.06 16.77
C ALA A 146 4.61 -11.49 17.29
N ILE A 147 4.12 -12.38 16.41
CA ILE A 147 3.89 -13.78 16.79
C ILE A 147 5.22 -14.47 17.04
N GLU A 148 5.53 -14.85 18.28
CA GLU A 148 6.74 -15.61 18.62
C GLU A 148 6.46 -17.11 18.85
N PHE A 149 5.24 -17.46 19.21
CA PHE A 149 4.88 -18.81 19.67
C PHE A 149 4.68 -19.84 18.54
N ASN A 150 4.61 -19.41 17.28
CA ASN A 150 4.38 -20.31 16.14
C ASN A 150 5.13 -19.85 14.88
N ASP A 151 6.12 -20.64 14.48
CA ASP A 151 6.96 -20.38 13.32
C ASP A 151 6.15 -20.27 12.02
N ASP A 152 5.15 -21.13 11.82
CA ASP A 152 4.31 -21.15 10.61
C ASP A 152 3.49 -19.87 10.42
N LEU A 153 3.28 -19.10 11.50
CA LEU A 153 2.51 -17.85 11.49
C LEU A 153 3.37 -16.60 11.32
N ARG A 154 4.66 -16.65 11.66
CA ARG A 154 5.61 -15.53 11.47
C ARG A 154 6.51 -15.69 10.24
N TRP A 155 6.80 -16.91 9.81
CA TRP A 155 7.56 -17.15 8.57
C TRP A 155 6.64 -17.10 7.35
N ILE A 156 6.34 -15.88 6.91
CA ILE A 156 5.33 -15.59 5.90
C ILE A 156 5.90 -14.80 4.73
N ASP A 157 5.15 -14.75 3.63
CA ASP A 157 5.46 -13.83 2.54
C ASP A 157 5.35 -12.38 3.02
N VAL A 158 6.32 -11.54 2.66
CA VAL A 158 6.37 -10.12 3.04
C VAL A 158 5.13 -9.32 2.62
N ALA A 159 4.46 -9.72 1.53
CA ALA A 159 3.19 -9.13 1.11
C ALA A 159 2.04 -9.54 2.04
N ASN A 160 2.06 -10.76 2.58
CA ASN A 160 1.06 -11.22 3.55
C ASN A 160 1.11 -10.40 4.84
N ASP A 161 2.32 -10.04 5.27
CA ASP A 161 2.52 -9.25 6.49
C ASP A 161 1.84 -7.87 6.36
N VAL A 162 2.15 -7.14 5.29
CA VAL A 162 1.61 -5.77 5.07
C VAL A 162 0.14 -5.79 4.62
N ALA A 163 -0.30 -6.84 3.94
CA ALA A 163 -1.71 -7.01 3.58
C ALA A 163 -2.63 -7.05 4.81
N PHE A 164 -2.13 -7.43 5.99
CA PHE A 164 -2.91 -7.39 7.22
C PHE A 164 -3.21 -5.94 7.63
N ALA A 165 -2.19 -5.07 7.73
CA ALA A 165 -2.39 -3.66 8.05
C ALA A 165 -3.28 -2.96 7.01
N TRP A 166 -3.09 -3.28 5.72
CA TRP A 166 -3.94 -2.77 4.65
C TRP A 166 -5.40 -3.19 4.81
N MET A 167 -5.67 -4.47 5.09
CA MET A 167 -7.02 -4.97 5.32
C MET A 167 -7.66 -4.31 6.54
N ASP A 168 -6.87 -4.08 7.59
CA ASP A 168 -7.38 -3.48 8.82
C ASP A 168 -7.65 -1.97 8.67
N LEU A 169 -6.93 -1.26 7.79
CA LEU A 169 -7.32 0.10 7.39
C LEU A 169 -8.69 0.11 6.69
N LEU A 170 -8.98 -0.90 5.85
CA LEU A 170 -10.31 -1.02 5.23
C LEU A 170 -11.39 -1.34 6.27
N SER A 171 -11.09 -2.21 7.24
CA SER A 171 -12.03 -2.55 8.33
C SER A 171 -12.43 -1.31 9.16
N HIS A 172 -11.52 -0.32 9.27
CA HIS A 172 -11.75 0.97 9.92
C HIS A 172 -12.21 2.07 8.95
N SER A 173 -12.68 1.72 7.75
CA SER A 173 -13.18 2.69 6.76
C SER A 173 -12.15 3.77 6.37
N ARG A 174 -10.87 3.40 6.25
CA ARG A 174 -9.76 4.27 5.81
C ARG A 174 -9.13 3.79 4.47
N PRO A 175 -9.91 3.70 3.36
CA PRO A 175 -9.42 3.22 2.07
C PRO A 175 -8.25 4.04 1.51
N GLY A 176 -8.30 5.37 1.64
CA GLY A 176 -7.22 6.24 1.16
C GLY A 176 -5.88 6.03 1.88
N LEU A 177 -5.90 5.76 3.20
CA LEU A 177 -4.70 5.41 3.94
C LEU A 177 -4.15 4.04 3.51
N ALA A 178 -5.03 3.10 3.19
CA ALA A 178 -4.64 1.78 2.66
C ALA A 178 -3.93 1.93 1.29
N ASN A 179 -4.46 2.78 0.40
CA ASN A 179 -3.83 3.11 -0.89
C ASN A 179 -2.42 3.69 -0.71
N VAL A 180 -2.25 4.61 0.25
CA VAL A 180 -0.96 5.23 0.58
C VAL A 180 0.02 4.19 1.11
N LEU A 181 -0.39 3.35 2.08
CA LEU A 181 0.45 2.28 2.65
C LEU A 181 0.97 1.33 1.57
N LEU A 182 0.06 0.82 0.73
CA LEU A 182 0.42 -0.13 -0.33
C LEU A 182 1.37 0.50 -1.35
N SER A 183 1.02 1.69 -1.87
CA SER A 183 1.85 2.36 -2.88
C SER A 183 3.25 2.67 -2.33
N ALA A 184 3.34 3.20 -1.11
CA ALA A 184 4.61 3.50 -0.46
C ALA A 184 5.43 2.24 -0.18
N TRP A 185 4.78 1.12 0.17
CA TRP A 185 5.48 -0.14 0.44
C TRP A 185 5.99 -0.79 -0.85
N LEU A 186 5.22 -0.74 -1.94
CA LEU A 186 5.67 -1.20 -3.26
C LEU A 186 6.89 -0.40 -3.74
N ASP A 187 6.87 0.92 -3.58
CA ASP A 187 8.00 1.79 -3.90
C ASP A 187 9.23 1.45 -3.06
N ALA A 188 9.07 1.30 -1.73
CA ALA A 188 10.18 1.06 -0.81
C ALA A 188 10.77 -0.36 -0.90
N SER A 189 9.92 -1.37 -1.10
CA SER A 189 10.32 -2.79 -1.17
C SER A 189 10.79 -3.22 -2.56
N GLY A 190 10.42 -2.46 -3.60
CA GLY A 190 10.63 -2.81 -5.01
C GLY A 190 9.91 -4.09 -5.45
N ASP A 191 8.93 -4.59 -4.68
CA ASP A 191 8.23 -5.83 -4.99
C ASP A 191 7.11 -5.63 -6.02
N VAL A 192 7.52 -5.58 -7.28
CA VAL A 192 6.59 -5.45 -8.43
C VAL A 192 5.71 -6.68 -8.67
N SER A 193 5.81 -7.74 -7.85
CA SER A 193 4.99 -8.96 -7.98
C SER A 193 3.96 -9.15 -6.87
N ALA A 194 3.99 -8.29 -5.84
CA ALA A 194 3.12 -8.42 -4.67
C ALA A 194 1.65 -8.14 -5.01
N HIS A 195 1.37 -7.24 -5.96
CA HIS A 195 0.01 -6.84 -6.33
C HIS A 195 -0.86 -8.03 -6.76
N THR A 196 -0.27 -9.06 -7.37
CA THR A 196 -1.00 -10.27 -7.81
C THR A 196 -1.38 -11.17 -6.63
N VAL A 197 -0.57 -11.26 -5.57
CA VAL A 197 -0.89 -12.11 -4.40
C VAL A 197 -1.68 -11.37 -3.32
N TRP A 198 -1.79 -10.05 -3.43
CA TRP A 198 -2.31 -9.18 -2.38
C TRP A 198 -3.73 -9.51 -1.93
N SER A 199 -4.70 -9.61 -2.86
CA SER A 199 -6.10 -9.89 -2.52
C SER A 199 -6.27 -11.26 -1.84
N PHE A 200 -5.46 -12.25 -2.21
CA PHE A 200 -5.49 -13.55 -1.54
C PHE A 200 -5.08 -13.41 -0.07
N TYR A 201 -3.96 -12.73 0.19
CA TYR A 201 -3.51 -12.51 1.56
C TYR A 201 -4.46 -11.62 2.38
N ALA A 202 -4.92 -10.50 1.82
CA ALA A 202 -5.82 -9.60 2.52
C ALA A 202 -7.17 -10.28 2.86
N SER A 203 -7.75 -11.04 1.92
CA SER A 203 -8.97 -11.82 2.18
C SER A 203 -8.75 -12.91 3.23
N TYR A 204 -7.62 -13.61 3.17
CA TYR A 204 -7.20 -14.56 4.21
C TYR A 204 -7.12 -13.90 5.59
N ARG A 205 -6.51 -12.71 5.70
CA ARG A 205 -6.38 -11.97 6.98
C ARG A 205 -7.72 -11.49 7.52
N ALA A 206 -8.64 -11.05 6.65
CA ALA A 206 -10.01 -10.80 7.06
C ALA A 206 -10.68 -12.07 7.60
N GLY A 207 -10.45 -13.23 6.95
CA GLY A 207 -10.89 -14.54 7.44
C GLY A 207 -10.33 -14.92 8.82
N VAL A 208 -9.07 -14.57 9.13
CA VAL A 208 -8.49 -14.76 10.47
C VAL A 208 -9.25 -13.93 11.51
N ARG A 209 -9.53 -12.65 11.22
CA ARG A 209 -10.30 -11.79 12.14
C ARG A 209 -11.74 -12.28 12.34
N ALA A 210 -12.38 -12.73 11.25
CA ALA A 210 -13.70 -13.35 11.32
C ALA A 210 -13.67 -14.62 12.20
N LYS A 211 -12.65 -15.48 12.05
CA LYS A 211 -12.46 -16.68 12.87
C LYS A 211 -12.32 -16.33 14.35
N VAL A 212 -11.50 -15.35 14.70
CA VAL A 212 -11.28 -14.92 16.10
C VAL A 212 -12.59 -14.41 16.72
N ALA A 213 -13.36 -13.61 15.97
CA ALA A 213 -14.68 -13.16 16.41
C ALA A 213 -15.67 -14.34 16.60
N ALA A 214 -15.65 -15.32 15.70
CA ALA A 214 -16.48 -16.52 15.80
C ALA A 214 -16.10 -17.45 16.98
N ILE A 215 -14.81 -17.54 17.33
CA ILE A 215 -14.36 -18.27 18.52
C ILE A 215 -14.87 -17.58 19.79
N ARG A 216 -14.75 -16.25 19.87
CA ARG A 216 -15.27 -15.46 21.00
C ARG A 216 -16.80 -15.64 21.14
N LEU A 217 -17.53 -15.60 20.03
CA LEU A 217 -18.96 -15.90 20.00
C LEU A 217 -19.28 -17.26 20.63
N GLY A 218 -18.54 -18.31 20.26
CA GLY A 218 -18.73 -19.66 20.83
C GLY A 218 -18.44 -19.73 22.33
N GLN A 219 -17.42 -19.01 22.81
CA GLN A 219 -17.09 -18.92 24.25
C GLN A 219 -18.17 -18.20 25.06
N MET A 220 -18.93 -17.30 24.43
CA MET A 220 -20.04 -16.55 25.03
C MET A 220 -21.40 -17.24 24.90
N GLY A 221 -21.43 -18.49 24.41
CA GLY A 221 -22.66 -19.29 24.29
C GLY A 221 -23.46 -19.05 23.00
N GLY A 222 -22.90 -18.36 22.00
CA GLY A 222 -23.54 -18.17 20.69
C GLY A 222 -24.47 -16.96 20.59
N ALA A 223 -25.12 -16.83 19.42
CA ALA A 223 -25.95 -15.67 19.09
C ALA A 223 -27.16 -15.54 20.03
N GLY A 224 -27.48 -14.32 20.46
CA GLY A 224 -28.58 -14.04 21.39
C GLY A 224 -28.30 -14.37 22.85
N SER A 225 -27.10 -14.89 23.19
CA SER A 225 -26.73 -15.25 24.56
C SER A 225 -26.32 -14.03 25.40
N SER A 226 -25.75 -13.00 24.79
CA SER A 226 -25.45 -11.71 25.44
C SER A 226 -25.20 -10.59 24.40
N PRO A 227 -25.23 -9.30 24.80
CA PRO A 227 -24.83 -8.20 23.91
C PRO A 227 -23.41 -8.34 23.34
N GLU A 228 -22.48 -8.88 24.12
CA GLU A 228 -21.10 -9.14 23.70
C GLU A 228 -21.02 -10.27 22.66
N ALA A 229 -21.86 -11.29 22.81
CA ALA A 229 -21.99 -12.37 21.83
C ALA A 229 -22.50 -11.82 20.49
N ASP A 230 -23.55 -10.98 20.53
CA ASP A 230 -24.10 -10.35 19.33
C ASP A 230 -23.10 -9.39 18.67
N ALA A 231 -22.32 -8.65 19.45
CA ALA A 231 -21.22 -7.83 18.95
C ALA A 231 -20.13 -8.66 18.25
N SER A 232 -19.78 -9.83 18.80
CA SER A 232 -18.82 -10.77 18.22
C SER A 232 -19.35 -11.38 16.92
N LEU A 233 -20.63 -11.72 16.84
CA LEU A 233 -21.27 -12.17 15.59
C LEU A 233 -21.25 -11.07 14.53
N ALA A 234 -21.60 -9.84 14.91
CA ALA A 234 -21.55 -8.69 14.01
C ALA A 234 -20.13 -8.42 13.50
N GLU A 235 -19.11 -8.58 14.35
CA GLU A 235 -17.70 -8.47 13.96
C GLU A 235 -17.29 -9.56 12.96
N ALA A 236 -17.68 -10.82 13.20
CA ALA A 236 -17.41 -11.91 12.28
C ALA A 236 -18.02 -11.64 10.88
N ARG A 237 -19.28 -11.19 10.85
CA ARG A 237 -19.99 -10.82 9.61
C ARG A 237 -19.33 -9.65 8.89
N ARG A 238 -18.90 -8.61 9.61
CA ARG A 238 -18.19 -7.46 9.03
C ARG A 238 -16.90 -7.89 8.31
N TYR A 239 -16.11 -8.75 8.94
CA TYR A 239 -14.87 -9.25 8.31
C TYR A 239 -15.13 -10.20 7.14
N LEU A 240 -16.20 -11.01 7.15
CA LEU A 240 -16.59 -11.81 5.98
C LEU A 240 -17.05 -10.93 4.82
N ALA A 241 -17.83 -9.88 5.09
CA ALA A 241 -18.22 -8.90 4.07
C ALA A 241 -16.99 -8.20 3.47
N LEU A 242 -16.04 -7.78 4.31
CA LEU A 242 -14.77 -7.20 3.86
C LEU A 242 -13.96 -8.18 3.01
N ALA A 243 -13.85 -9.45 3.42
CA ALA A 243 -13.16 -10.48 2.64
C ALA A 243 -13.78 -10.67 1.25
N ARG A 244 -15.11 -10.58 1.14
CA ARG A 244 -15.85 -10.63 -0.12
C ARG A 244 -15.56 -9.42 -0.98
N ASP A 245 -15.56 -8.22 -0.41
CA ASP A 245 -15.32 -6.99 -1.16
C ASP A 245 -13.86 -6.91 -1.66
N ILE A 246 -12.91 -7.48 -0.91
CA ILE A 246 -11.51 -7.66 -1.34
C ILE A 246 -11.39 -8.68 -2.49
N ALA A 247 -12.18 -9.75 -2.44
CA ALA A 247 -12.23 -10.81 -3.43
C ALA A 247 -12.90 -10.37 -4.74
N HIS A 248 -13.89 -9.48 -4.64
CA HIS A 248 -14.73 -8.98 -5.73
C HIS A 248 -14.70 -7.45 -5.77
N PRO A 249 -13.56 -6.87 -6.18
CA PRO A 249 -13.36 -5.43 -6.21
C PRO A 249 -14.22 -4.72 -7.26
N PRO A 250 -14.44 -3.40 -7.13
CA PRO A 250 -15.04 -2.60 -8.19
C PRO A 250 -14.16 -2.59 -9.45
N ALA A 251 -14.75 -2.21 -10.59
CA ALA A 251 -14.03 -2.06 -11.84
C ALA A 251 -12.90 -1.02 -11.70
N PRO A 252 -11.67 -1.33 -12.15
CA PRO A 252 -10.55 -0.40 -12.05
C PRO A 252 -10.67 0.76 -13.04
N GLN A 253 -9.86 1.77 -12.81
CA GLN A 253 -9.68 2.92 -13.71
C GLN A 253 -8.19 3.18 -13.94
N LEU A 254 -7.86 3.88 -15.04
CA LEU A 254 -6.50 4.36 -15.31
C LEU A 254 -6.48 5.88 -15.28
N LEU A 255 -5.57 6.43 -14.48
CA LEU A 255 -5.32 7.85 -14.37
C LEU A 255 -3.88 8.15 -14.71
N ILE A 256 -3.65 9.25 -15.41
CA ILE A 256 -2.32 9.84 -15.60
C ILE A 256 -2.29 11.25 -15.02
N THR A 257 -1.17 11.68 -14.46
CA THR A 257 -0.97 13.12 -14.21
C THR A 257 -0.58 13.82 -15.50
N HIS A 258 -0.83 15.12 -15.61
CA HIS A 258 -0.34 15.95 -16.71
C HIS A 258 0.13 17.30 -16.15
N GLY A 259 1.35 17.72 -16.50
CA GLY A 259 1.82 19.06 -16.16
C GLY A 259 3.34 19.16 -15.98
N LEU A 260 3.82 20.39 -15.98
CA LEU A 260 5.24 20.73 -15.86
C LEU A 260 5.79 20.50 -14.45
N SER A 261 7.12 20.46 -14.33
CA SER A 261 7.78 20.46 -13.02
C SER A 261 7.37 21.70 -12.22
N GLY A 262 7.08 21.51 -10.92
CA GLY A 262 6.57 22.59 -10.06
C GLY A 262 5.07 22.87 -10.15
N SER A 263 4.32 22.20 -11.05
CA SER A 263 2.89 22.48 -11.22
C SER A 263 1.99 21.90 -10.13
N GLY A 264 2.54 21.04 -9.25
CA GLY A 264 1.80 20.43 -8.15
C GLY A 264 1.33 18.99 -8.41
N LYS A 265 1.77 18.33 -9.49
CA LYS A 265 1.42 16.93 -9.81
C LYS A 265 1.55 15.97 -8.63
N THR A 266 2.70 15.97 -7.95
CA THR A 266 2.93 15.08 -6.80
C THR A 266 1.99 15.37 -5.64
N TRP A 267 1.63 16.64 -5.44
CA TRP A 267 0.64 17.03 -4.43
C TRP A 267 -0.75 16.53 -4.82
N ALA A 268 -1.17 16.79 -6.06
CA ALA A 268 -2.47 16.36 -6.59
C ALA A 268 -2.60 14.83 -6.60
N SER A 269 -1.56 14.12 -7.05
CA SER A 269 -1.52 12.65 -7.10
C SER A 269 -1.61 12.03 -5.70
N SER A 270 -0.95 12.65 -4.70
CA SER A 270 -1.02 12.18 -3.31
C SER A 270 -2.40 12.43 -2.70
N ARG A 271 -3.01 13.59 -2.98
CA ARG A 271 -4.38 13.92 -2.51
C ARG A 271 -5.41 13.00 -3.12
N TRP A 272 -5.35 12.79 -4.43
CA TRP A 272 -6.25 11.87 -5.12
C TRP A 272 -6.13 10.46 -4.54
N LEU A 273 -4.90 9.95 -4.35
CA LEU A 273 -4.66 8.61 -3.79
C LEU A 273 -5.24 8.46 -2.37
N ALA A 274 -5.10 9.49 -1.54
CA ALA A 274 -5.64 9.53 -0.18
C ALA A 274 -7.16 9.77 -0.11
N ALA A 275 -7.79 10.24 -1.19
CA ALA A 275 -9.24 10.46 -1.27
C ALA A 275 -9.97 9.33 -2.00
N GLU A 276 -9.27 8.51 -2.77
CA GLU A 276 -9.83 7.36 -3.48
C GLU A 276 -10.45 6.36 -2.49
N ALA A 277 -11.73 6.04 -2.70
CA ALA A 277 -12.59 5.41 -1.72
C ALA A 277 -12.64 3.87 -1.82
N SER A 278 -12.16 3.27 -2.90
CA SER A 278 -12.18 1.81 -3.06
C SER A 278 -11.08 1.12 -2.25
N GLY A 279 -10.04 1.87 -1.84
CA GLY A 279 -8.88 1.30 -1.16
C GLY A 279 -8.05 0.40 -2.07
N ARG A 280 -8.30 0.45 -3.39
CA ARG A 280 -7.74 -0.44 -4.40
C ARG A 280 -7.05 0.32 -5.52
N ALA A 281 -6.30 1.36 -5.13
CA ALA A 281 -5.52 2.18 -6.04
C ALA A 281 -4.01 2.07 -5.75
N ILE A 282 -3.22 1.94 -6.82
CA ILE A 282 -1.76 1.93 -6.78
C ILE A 282 -1.22 3.09 -7.61
N ARG A 283 -0.31 3.85 -7.02
CA ARG A 283 0.42 4.90 -7.72
C ARG A 283 1.75 4.38 -8.27
N LEU A 284 1.97 4.54 -9.57
CA LEU A 284 3.25 4.33 -10.23
C LEU A 284 3.91 5.68 -10.46
N ARG A 285 5.15 5.87 -10.01
CA ARG A 285 5.88 7.14 -10.22
C ARG A 285 7.02 6.98 -11.19
N SER A 286 7.12 7.91 -12.15
CA SER A 286 8.17 7.89 -13.17
C SER A 286 9.58 8.05 -12.61
N ASP A 287 9.77 8.83 -11.55
CA ASP A 287 11.07 9.04 -10.90
C ASP A 287 11.56 7.77 -10.17
N VAL A 288 10.67 7.10 -9.44
CA VAL A 288 10.94 5.79 -8.80
C VAL A 288 11.23 4.74 -9.86
N GLU A 289 10.44 4.70 -10.93
CA GLU A 289 10.59 3.73 -12.00
C GLU A 289 11.93 3.89 -12.74
N ARG A 290 12.31 5.13 -13.04
CA ARG A 290 13.59 5.46 -13.69
C ARG A 290 14.78 4.98 -12.86
N LYS A 291 14.75 5.21 -11.54
CA LYS A 291 15.77 4.72 -10.59
C LYS A 291 15.81 3.19 -10.59
N ARG A 292 14.64 2.54 -10.51
CA ARG A 292 14.50 1.08 -10.51
C ARG A 292 15.12 0.43 -11.75
N LEU A 293 14.88 0.99 -12.94
CA LEU A 293 15.44 0.47 -14.19
C LEU A 293 16.97 0.52 -14.25
N HIS A 294 17.60 1.40 -13.44
CA HIS A 294 19.05 1.53 -13.35
C HIS A 294 19.62 0.90 -12.07
N GLY A 295 18.86 0.04 -11.39
CA GLY A 295 19.31 -0.69 -10.20
C GLY A 295 19.44 0.17 -8.94
N MET A 296 18.87 1.37 -8.92
CA MET A 296 18.90 2.28 -7.77
C MET A 296 17.69 2.07 -6.85
N SER A 297 17.87 2.32 -5.56
CA SER A 297 16.77 2.39 -4.59
C SER A 297 15.84 3.57 -4.92
N ALA A 298 14.53 3.43 -4.66
CA ALA A 298 13.53 4.49 -4.87
C ALA A 298 13.89 5.80 -4.13
N LEU A 299 14.52 5.69 -2.96
CA LEU A 299 14.93 6.82 -2.12
C LEU A 299 16.35 7.33 -2.42
N ALA A 300 17.11 6.66 -3.29
CA ALA A 300 18.45 7.13 -3.64
C ALA A 300 18.38 8.42 -4.46
N THR A 301 19.29 9.36 -4.20
CA THR A 301 19.56 10.46 -5.12
C THR A 301 20.37 9.91 -6.30
N SER A 302 19.98 10.21 -7.53
CA SER A 302 20.71 9.70 -8.70
C SER A 302 21.98 10.47 -9.00
N GLY A 303 22.09 11.71 -8.51
CA GLY A 303 23.17 12.64 -8.84
C GLY A 303 23.31 12.90 -10.36
N SER A 304 22.34 12.48 -11.17
CA SER A 304 22.42 12.51 -12.63
C SER A 304 21.89 13.84 -13.14
N GLY A 305 22.71 14.58 -13.89
CA GLY A 305 22.30 15.80 -14.58
C GLY A 305 21.35 15.51 -15.76
N LEU A 306 20.68 16.56 -16.25
CA LEU A 306 19.90 16.51 -17.48
C LEU A 306 20.74 16.04 -18.69
N ASN A 307 20.16 15.17 -19.53
CA ASN A 307 20.81 14.58 -20.71
C ASN A 307 22.05 13.72 -20.43
N SER A 308 22.31 13.34 -19.18
CA SER A 308 23.29 12.31 -18.81
C SER A 308 22.66 11.27 -17.89
N GLY A 309 23.21 10.05 -17.89
CA GLY A 309 22.73 8.95 -17.04
C GLY A 309 21.23 8.63 -17.24
N LEU A 310 20.43 8.91 -16.20
CA LEU A 310 19.01 8.56 -16.13
C LEU A 310 18.07 9.36 -17.05
N TYR A 311 18.52 10.49 -17.59
CA TYR A 311 17.66 11.49 -18.27
C TYR A 311 17.89 11.60 -19.78
N THR A 312 18.39 10.53 -20.42
CA THR A 312 18.51 10.50 -21.88
C THR A 312 17.15 10.29 -22.57
N PRO A 313 16.97 10.66 -23.85
CA PRO A 313 15.74 10.34 -24.60
C PRO A 313 15.41 8.85 -24.61
N LYS A 314 16.43 7.99 -24.66
CA LYS A 314 16.26 6.54 -24.56
C LYS A 314 15.74 6.15 -23.16
N SER A 315 16.40 6.62 -22.10
CA SER A 315 15.98 6.37 -20.72
C SER A 315 14.56 6.87 -20.43
N HIS A 316 14.15 7.98 -21.08
CA HIS A 316 12.78 8.48 -21.04
C HIS A 316 11.80 7.47 -21.65
N GLY A 317 12.06 7.02 -22.89
CA GLY A 317 11.25 6.00 -23.56
C GLY A 317 11.16 4.70 -22.76
N ASP A 318 12.29 4.19 -22.26
CA ASP A 318 12.35 2.96 -21.45
C ASP A 318 11.50 3.10 -20.16
N THR A 319 11.51 4.27 -19.53
CA THR A 319 10.70 4.54 -18.33
C THR A 319 9.21 4.48 -18.65
N TYR A 320 8.74 5.15 -19.71
CA TYR A 320 7.32 5.16 -20.09
C TYR A 320 6.83 3.79 -20.55
N ALA A 321 7.64 3.05 -21.32
CA ALA A 321 7.34 1.67 -21.71
C ALA A 321 7.20 0.74 -20.50
N SER A 322 8.08 0.90 -19.50
CA SER A 322 8.00 0.15 -18.25
C SER A 322 6.75 0.52 -17.43
N LEU A 323 6.42 1.81 -17.32
CA LEU A 323 5.19 2.27 -16.67
C LEU A 323 3.94 1.71 -17.36
N LEU A 324 3.90 1.72 -18.69
CA LEU A 324 2.78 1.17 -19.47
C LEU A 324 2.61 -0.34 -19.24
N THR A 325 3.73 -1.08 -19.21
CA THR A 325 3.74 -2.52 -18.91
C THR A 325 3.21 -2.80 -17.50
N ARG A 326 3.68 -2.05 -16.50
CA ARG A 326 3.23 -2.20 -15.11
C ARG A 326 1.76 -1.82 -14.94
N ALA A 327 1.32 -0.72 -15.55
CA ALA A 327 -0.08 -0.31 -15.53
C ALA A 327 -0.98 -1.40 -16.12
N ARG A 328 -0.58 -2.02 -17.24
CA ARG A 328 -1.31 -3.15 -17.84
C ARG A 328 -1.44 -4.33 -16.88
N MET A 329 -0.36 -4.72 -16.20
CA MET A 329 -0.39 -5.83 -15.23
C MET A 329 -1.31 -5.53 -14.05
N LEU A 330 -1.24 -4.30 -13.53
CA LEU A 330 -2.05 -3.87 -12.39
C LEU A 330 -3.55 -3.81 -12.75
N LEU A 331 -3.90 -3.24 -13.90
CA LEU A 331 -5.28 -3.20 -14.40
C LEU A 331 -5.83 -4.63 -14.61
N ALA A 332 -5.02 -5.56 -15.13
CA ALA A 332 -5.41 -6.95 -15.29
C ALA A 332 -5.67 -7.68 -13.96
N ASP A 333 -4.97 -7.29 -12.89
CA ASP A 333 -5.25 -7.73 -11.51
C ASP A 333 -6.39 -6.94 -10.83
N GLY A 334 -7.02 -6.02 -11.56
CA GLY A 334 -8.18 -5.22 -11.15
C GLY A 334 -7.83 -3.97 -10.32
N TRP A 335 -6.57 -3.55 -10.29
CA TRP A 335 -6.16 -2.37 -9.54
C TRP A 335 -6.47 -1.10 -10.31
N THR A 336 -7.03 -0.09 -9.64
CA THR A 336 -7.02 1.27 -10.17
C THR A 336 -5.58 1.77 -10.18
N VAL A 337 -5.14 2.36 -11.30
CA VAL A 337 -3.74 2.77 -11.48
C VAL A 337 -3.66 4.27 -11.69
N LEU A 338 -2.85 4.94 -10.86
CA LEU A 338 -2.44 6.33 -11.07
C LEU A 338 -0.98 6.38 -11.52
N VAL A 339 -0.72 6.82 -12.73
CA VAL A 339 0.63 6.99 -13.26
C VAL A 339 1.06 8.45 -13.09
N ASP A 340 1.95 8.69 -12.12
CA ASP A 340 2.49 9.99 -11.79
C ASP A 340 3.77 10.27 -12.62
N ALA A 341 3.58 10.95 -13.75
CA ALA A 341 4.63 11.39 -14.66
C ALA A 341 4.29 12.76 -15.28
N ALA A 342 5.16 13.30 -16.14
CA ALA A 342 4.92 14.62 -16.71
C ALA A 342 3.84 14.60 -17.81
N PHE A 343 3.83 13.55 -18.64
CA PHE A 343 2.89 13.35 -19.77
C PHE A 343 2.69 14.61 -20.62
N LEU A 344 3.81 15.21 -21.03
CA LEU A 344 3.81 16.49 -21.74
C LEU A 344 3.46 16.32 -23.22
N ARG A 345 3.77 15.16 -23.80
CA ARG A 345 3.54 14.84 -25.22
C ARG A 345 2.24 14.07 -25.41
N ALA A 346 1.48 14.42 -26.43
CA ALA A 346 0.21 13.77 -26.78
C ALA A 346 0.40 12.29 -27.13
N ALA A 347 1.52 11.91 -27.77
CA ALA A 347 1.82 10.52 -28.07
C ALA A 347 1.89 9.64 -26.81
N GLU A 348 2.52 10.13 -25.74
CA GLU A 348 2.62 9.42 -24.47
C GLU A 348 1.24 9.27 -23.80
N ARG A 349 0.41 10.32 -23.87
CA ARG A 349 -0.97 10.26 -23.33
C ARG A 349 -1.84 9.28 -24.11
N ALA A 350 -1.70 9.27 -25.44
CA ALA A 350 -2.44 8.38 -26.32
C ALA A 350 -2.12 6.90 -26.07
N GLU A 351 -0.88 6.54 -25.73
CA GLU A 351 -0.51 5.15 -25.37
C GLU A 351 -1.26 4.66 -24.13
N PHE A 352 -1.40 5.49 -23.10
CA PHE A 352 -2.13 5.12 -21.88
C PHE A 352 -3.65 5.17 -22.09
N ALA A 353 -4.16 6.09 -22.91
CA ALA A 353 -5.57 6.07 -23.32
C ALA A 353 -5.91 4.78 -24.09
N ALA A 354 -5.03 4.34 -25.01
CA ALA A 354 -5.20 3.08 -25.74
C ALA A 354 -5.11 1.85 -24.81
N LEU A 355 -4.26 1.89 -23.78
CA LEU A 355 -4.24 0.86 -22.73
C LEU A 355 -5.59 0.80 -22.00
N ALA A 356 -6.13 1.93 -21.56
CA ALA A 356 -7.42 1.98 -20.88
C ALA A 356 -8.55 1.44 -21.76
N GLN A 357 -8.59 1.87 -23.03
CA GLN A 357 -9.56 1.40 -24.00
C GLN A 357 -9.45 -0.13 -24.22
N GLY A 358 -8.23 -0.65 -24.42
CA GLY A 358 -8.00 -2.07 -24.61
C GLY A 358 -8.31 -2.94 -23.39
N ALA A 359 -8.22 -2.36 -22.18
CA ALA A 359 -8.61 -3.01 -20.93
C ALA A 359 -10.10 -2.81 -20.59
N GLY A 360 -10.84 -1.97 -21.33
CA GLY A 360 -12.23 -1.65 -21.07
C GLY A 360 -12.46 -0.84 -19.78
N VAL A 361 -11.48 -0.03 -19.37
CA VAL A 361 -11.53 0.76 -18.13
C VAL A 361 -11.66 2.25 -18.43
N ALA A 362 -12.19 3.02 -17.46
CA ALA A 362 -12.23 4.47 -17.58
C ALA A 362 -10.82 5.07 -17.59
N PHE A 363 -10.62 6.12 -18.39
CA PHE A 363 -9.37 6.86 -18.51
C PHE A 363 -9.57 8.30 -18.04
N HIS A 364 -8.67 8.78 -17.18
CA HIS A 364 -8.72 10.14 -16.68
C HIS A 364 -7.35 10.83 -16.67
N ILE A 365 -7.37 12.16 -16.74
CA ILE A 365 -6.17 13.00 -16.68
C ILE A 365 -6.26 13.93 -15.47
N LEU A 366 -5.32 13.80 -14.54
CA LEU A 366 -5.14 14.74 -13.44
C LEU A 366 -4.24 15.90 -13.90
N ALA A 367 -4.86 16.89 -14.54
CA ALA A 367 -4.19 18.05 -15.11
C ALA A 367 -3.80 19.06 -14.02
N CYS A 368 -2.52 19.39 -13.95
CA CYS A 368 -1.95 20.33 -13.00
C CYS A 368 -1.26 21.47 -13.75
N GLU A 369 -1.89 22.65 -13.77
CA GLU A 369 -1.41 23.84 -14.46
C GLU A 369 -1.11 24.97 -13.46
N ALA A 370 -0.07 25.74 -13.73
CA ALA A 370 0.22 27.00 -13.03
C ALA A 370 1.03 27.91 -13.96
N PRO A 371 0.97 29.25 -13.78
CA PRO A 371 1.79 30.19 -14.55
C PRO A 371 3.28 29.85 -14.42
N VAL A 372 4.04 29.99 -15.51
CA VAL A 372 5.46 29.60 -15.56
C VAL A 372 6.28 30.28 -14.45
N GLU A 373 5.99 31.54 -14.12
CA GLU A 373 6.69 32.24 -13.03
C GLU A 373 6.44 31.62 -11.66
N VAL A 374 5.24 31.09 -11.43
CA VAL A 374 4.92 30.34 -10.20
C VAL A 374 5.67 29.01 -10.18
N LEU A 375 5.81 28.34 -11.33
CA LEU A 375 6.59 27.11 -11.44
C LEU A 375 8.06 27.35 -11.07
N ARG A 376 8.67 28.41 -11.63
CA ARG A 376 10.05 28.81 -11.33
C ARG A 376 10.24 29.09 -9.85
N LEU A 377 9.37 29.92 -9.26
CA LEU A 377 9.40 30.25 -7.82
C LEU A 377 9.34 28.97 -6.95
N ARG A 378 8.38 28.08 -7.22
CA ARG A 378 8.20 26.82 -6.47
C ARG A 378 9.40 25.88 -6.61
N ILE A 379 10.09 25.85 -7.74
CA ILE A 379 11.30 25.06 -7.92
C ILE A 379 12.44 25.65 -7.10
N THR A 380 12.67 26.97 -7.21
CA THR A 380 13.73 27.66 -6.47
C THR A 380 13.56 27.52 -4.96
N GLU A 381 12.37 27.77 -4.43
CA GLU A 381 12.07 27.62 -3.00
C GLU A 381 12.35 26.21 -2.49
N ARG A 382 11.98 25.20 -3.29
CA ARG A 382 12.14 23.80 -2.91
C ARG A 382 13.61 23.37 -2.92
N MET A 383 14.38 23.80 -3.91
CA MET A 383 15.83 23.59 -3.95
C MET A 383 16.51 24.24 -2.74
N ALA A 384 16.09 25.45 -2.34
CA ALA A 384 16.63 26.15 -1.18
C ALA A 384 16.34 25.44 0.16
N ARG A 385 15.17 24.78 0.29
CA ARG A 385 14.80 24.03 1.50
C ARG A 385 15.56 22.70 1.66
N GLY A 386 16.34 22.26 0.67
CA GLY A 386 17.02 20.96 0.70
C GLY A 386 16.06 19.76 0.82
N ALA A 387 14.77 19.99 0.55
CA ALA A 387 13.69 19.06 0.80
C ALA A 387 13.11 18.59 -0.54
N ASP A 388 13.84 17.75 -1.29
CA ASP A 388 13.15 16.91 -2.27
C ASP A 388 13.87 15.60 -2.66
N ALA A 389 13.03 14.60 -2.90
CA ALA A 389 13.29 13.35 -3.60
C ALA A 389 13.10 13.46 -5.13
N SER A 390 12.45 14.54 -5.62
CA SER A 390 12.32 14.86 -7.06
C SER A 390 13.52 15.66 -7.57
N GLU A 391 14.04 15.29 -8.74
CA GLU A 391 15.27 15.85 -9.33
C GLU A 391 14.96 17.01 -10.31
N ALA A 392 13.86 17.72 -10.08
CA ALA A 392 13.41 18.80 -10.95
C ALA A 392 14.16 20.11 -10.66
N THR A 393 14.95 20.59 -11.63
CA THR A 393 15.65 21.88 -11.58
C THR A 393 15.00 22.91 -12.52
N LEU A 394 15.43 24.17 -12.46
CA LEU A 394 14.96 25.20 -13.41
C LEU A 394 15.30 24.80 -14.85
N GLU A 395 16.48 24.22 -15.08
CA GLU A 395 16.88 23.70 -16.39
C GLU A 395 15.94 22.57 -16.88
N VAL A 396 15.38 21.77 -15.96
CA VAL A 396 14.39 20.72 -16.31
C VAL A 396 13.11 21.39 -16.78
N LEU A 397 12.64 22.42 -16.06
CA LEU A 397 11.43 23.15 -16.42
C LEU A 397 11.55 23.80 -17.80
N GLU A 398 12.65 24.50 -18.09
CA GLU A 398 12.83 25.17 -19.38
C GLU A 398 12.81 24.16 -20.54
N LYS A 399 13.47 23.00 -20.39
CA LYS A 399 13.38 21.93 -21.41
C LYS A 399 11.99 21.33 -21.55
N GLN A 400 11.24 21.24 -20.45
CA GLN A 400 9.89 20.71 -20.48
C GLN A 400 8.90 21.64 -21.19
N LEU A 401 9.15 22.95 -21.18
CA LEU A 401 8.33 23.91 -21.94
C LEU A 401 8.40 23.61 -23.45
N ASP A 402 9.57 23.23 -23.96
CA ASP A 402 9.74 22.84 -25.37
C ASP A 402 8.99 21.55 -25.77
N TRP A 403 8.58 20.74 -24.78
CA TRP A 403 7.89 19.46 -25.00
C TRP A 403 6.41 19.49 -24.66
N LEU A 404 5.90 20.62 -24.13
CA LEU A 404 4.52 20.72 -23.70
C LEU A 404 3.60 20.82 -24.92
N GLU A 405 2.85 19.75 -25.15
CA GLU A 405 1.74 19.72 -26.09
C GLU A 405 0.43 19.86 -25.31
N PRO A 406 -0.37 20.92 -25.56
CA PRO A 406 -1.61 21.19 -24.83
C PRO A 406 -2.59 20.02 -24.87
N LEU A 407 -3.43 19.91 -23.83
CA LEU A 407 -4.54 18.97 -23.84
C LEU A 407 -5.53 19.32 -24.96
N THR A 408 -5.88 18.31 -25.76
CA THR A 408 -6.95 18.38 -26.78
C THR A 408 -8.32 18.53 -26.11
N ALA A 409 -9.35 18.88 -26.89
CA ALA A 409 -10.72 18.99 -26.36
C ALA A 409 -11.21 17.68 -25.71
N ALA A 410 -10.98 16.54 -26.36
CA ALA A 410 -11.33 15.23 -25.82
C ALA A 410 -10.55 14.88 -24.54
N GLU A 411 -9.27 15.25 -24.48
CA GLU A 411 -8.47 15.06 -23.26
C GLU A 411 -8.96 15.94 -22.11
N ARG A 412 -9.42 17.16 -22.39
CA ARG A 412 -10.02 18.07 -21.39
C ARG A 412 -11.31 17.49 -20.82
N GLU A 413 -12.14 16.83 -21.62
CA GLU A 413 -13.33 16.13 -21.13
C GLU A 413 -13.00 14.96 -20.19
N ALA A 414 -11.84 14.33 -20.39
CA ALA A 414 -11.32 13.28 -19.51
C ALA A 414 -10.61 13.81 -18.25
N THR A 415 -10.49 15.13 -18.07
CA THR A 415 -9.80 15.69 -16.90
C THR A 415 -10.62 15.56 -15.62
N VAL A 416 -9.93 15.27 -14.53
CA VAL A 416 -10.49 15.35 -13.17
C VAL A 416 -9.88 16.57 -12.49
N THR A 417 -10.73 17.51 -12.09
CA THR A 417 -10.27 18.74 -11.42
C THR A 417 -9.84 18.46 -10.00
N THR A 418 -8.72 19.07 -9.58
CA THR A 418 -8.22 19.03 -8.20
C THR A 418 -9.17 19.68 -7.20
N ASP A 419 -10.10 20.53 -7.65
CA ASP A 419 -11.04 21.28 -6.80
C ASP A 419 -12.00 20.37 -6.02
N ALA A 420 -12.19 19.12 -6.46
CA ALA A 420 -12.91 18.09 -5.71
C ALA A 420 -12.18 17.64 -4.43
N PHE A 421 -10.92 18.05 -4.23
CA PHE A 421 -10.03 17.53 -3.17
C PHE A 421 -9.41 18.63 -2.28
N GLY A 422 -9.93 19.86 -2.35
CA GLY A 422 -9.46 21.04 -1.60
C GLY A 422 -8.26 21.76 -2.24
N PRO A 423 -7.91 22.99 -1.80
CA PRO A 423 -6.83 23.75 -2.41
C PRO A 423 -5.45 23.17 -2.07
N ALA A 424 -4.49 23.35 -3.00
CA ALA A 424 -3.07 23.19 -2.71
C ALA A 424 -2.67 24.09 -1.52
N PRO A 425 -1.77 23.66 -0.61
CA PRO A 425 -1.30 24.54 0.45
C PRO A 425 -0.74 25.80 -0.20
N SER A 426 -1.37 26.93 0.13
CA SER A 426 -0.93 28.25 -0.30
C SER A 426 0.40 28.54 0.38
N THR A 427 1.52 28.29 -0.30
CA THR A 427 2.74 28.99 0.03
C THR A 427 2.61 30.42 -0.50
N VAL A 428 2.33 31.32 0.44
CA VAL A 428 2.43 32.78 0.34
C VAL A 428 1.31 33.47 -0.45
N ALA A 429 0.34 34.01 0.30
CA ALA A 429 -0.32 35.24 -0.10
C ALA A 429 0.76 36.32 -0.20
N ALA A 430 1.01 36.82 -1.41
CA ALA A 430 1.83 37.99 -1.60
C ALA A 430 1.20 39.18 -0.83
N ARG A 431 1.90 39.63 0.20
CA ARG A 431 1.88 41.03 0.65
C ARG A 431 3.31 41.44 0.97
#